data_AF-A0A916KN67-F1
#
_entry.id   AF-A0A916KN67-F1
#
_cell.length_a   1.000
_cell.length_b   1.000
_cell.length_c   1.000
_cell.angle_alpha   90.00
_cell.angle_beta   90.00
_cell.angle_gamma   90.00
#
_symmetry.space_group_name_H-M   'P 1'
#
loop_
_entity.id
_entity.type
_entity.pdbx_description
1 polymer ?
#
loop_
_entity_poly.entity_id
_entity_poly.type
_entity_poly.pdbx_seq_one_letter_code
_entity_poly.pdbx_strand_id
1 'polypeptide(L)' 'MAFPDTYRQNELTFKQTFLVASGYLSRKDGACNIVIQRVEALSLEAKVPASRDWR' A
#
# COMPACT_ATOMS: atom_id res chain seq x y z
N MET A 1 -6.82 -11.09 -3.70
CA MET A 1 -5.53 -10.37 -3.54
C MET A 1 -4.46 -11.41 -3.25
N ALA A 2 -3.35 -11.37 -3.97
CA ALA A 2 -2.25 -12.31 -3.79
C ALA A 2 -0.99 -11.56 -3.37
N PHE A 3 -0.32 -12.08 -2.34
CA PHE A 3 0.95 -11.58 -1.82
C PHE A 3 1.93 -12.74 -1.93
N PRO A 4 2.86 -12.72 -2.90
CA PRO A 4 3.89 -13.76 -3.00
C PRO A 4 4.88 -13.58 -1.84
N ASP A 5 6.06 -13.01 -2.09
CA ASP A 5 7.04 -12.76 -1.01
C ASP A 5 6.87 -11.39 -0.33
N THR A 6 6.07 -10.50 -0.93
CA THR A 6 5.93 -9.10 -0.50
C THR A 6 5.42 -8.98 0.94
N TYR A 7 4.52 -9.87 1.38
CA TYR A 7 4.03 -9.86 2.76
C TYR A 7 5.13 -10.20 3.76
N ARG A 8 5.88 -11.28 3.49
CA ARG A 8 6.96 -11.73 4.37
C ARG A 8 8.06 -10.69 4.53
N GLN A 9 8.40 -10.00 3.44
CA GLN A 9 9.45 -8.98 3.43
C GLN A 9 9.02 -7.66 4.09
N ASN A 10 7.72 -7.39 4.18
CA ASN A 10 7.18 -6.10 4.62
C ASN A 10 6.13 -6.24 5.73
N GLU A 11 6.19 -7.31 6.54
CA GLU A 11 5.15 -7.62 7.53
C GLU A 11 4.89 -6.45 8.48
N LEU A 12 5.95 -5.76 8.92
CA LEU A 12 5.84 -4.58 9.78
C LEU A 12 5.15 -3.41 9.09
N THR A 13 5.43 -3.21 7.80
CA THR A 13 4.76 -2.19 6.98
C THR A 13 3.28 -2.51 6.84
N PHE A 14 2.92 -3.78 6.62
CA PHE A 14 1.51 -4.22 6.54
C PHE A 14 0.72 -4.02 7.84
N LYS A 15 1.39 -3.89 9.00
CA LYS A 15 0.75 -3.58 10.29
C LYS A 15 0.45 -2.09 10.47
N GLN A 16 0.87 -1.22 9.56
CA GLN A 16 0.60 0.21 9.61
C GLN A 16 -0.85 0.53 9.18
N THR A 17 -1.40 1.62 9.71
CA THR A 17 -2.79 2.03 9.48
C THR A 17 -3.07 2.43 8.03
N PHE A 18 -2.11 3.07 7.37
CA PHE A 18 -2.26 3.55 6.00
C PHE A 18 -1.15 3.00 5.11
N LEU A 19 -1.56 2.39 4.00
CA LEU A 19 -0.67 1.71 3.08
C LEU A 19 -0.90 2.19 1.66
N VAL A 20 0.19 2.40 0.93
CA VAL A 20 0.18 2.51 -0.52
C VAL A 20 0.69 1.19 -1.09
N ALA A 21 -0.18 0.47 -1.79
CA ALA A 21 0.16 -0.79 -2.43
C ALA A 21 0.20 -0.60 -3.95
N SER A 22 1.21 -1.18 -4.60
CA SER A 22 1.34 -1.19 -6.05
C SER A 22 1.66 -2.59 -6.58
N GLY A 23 1.22 -2.84 -7.81
CA GLY A 23 1.30 -4.14 -8.44
C GLY A 23 0.47 -4.19 -9.70
N TYR A 24 0.07 -5.39 -10.11
CA TYR A 24 -0.66 -5.61 -11.36
C TYR A 24 -1.96 -6.38 -11.15
N LEU A 25 -2.87 -6.22 -12.10
CA LEU A 25 -4.11 -6.99 -12.16
C LEU A 25 -3.84 -8.29 -12.93
N SER A 26 -4.14 -9.42 -12.28
CA SER A 26 -4.16 -10.73 -12.90
C SER A 26 -5.61 -11.17 -13.08
N ARG A 27 -5.99 -11.52 -14.31
CA ARG A 27 -7.29 -12.11 -14.60
C ARG A 27 -7.10 -13.58 -14.94
N LYS A 28 -7.69 -14.48 -14.15
CA LYS A 28 -7.63 -15.92 -14.37
C LYS A 28 -8.93 -16.56 -13.90
N ASP A 29 -9.48 -17.48 -14.70
CA ASP A 29 -10.68 -18.27 -14.37
C ASP A 29 -11.88 -17.42 -13.91
N GLY A 30 -12.11 -16.27 -14.57
CA GLY A 30 -13.19 -15.34 -14.22
C GLY A 30 -12.94 -14.48 -12.97
N ALA A 31 -11.84 -14.71 -12.24
CA ALA A 31 -11.43 -13.90 -11.10
C ALA A 31 -10.51 -12.76 -11.51
N CYS A 32 -10.71 -11.58 -10.92
CA CYS A 32 -9.83 -10.42 -11.04
C CYS A 32 -9.05 -10.24 -9.75
N ASN A 33 -7.76 -10.58 -9.77
CA ASN A 33 -6.87 -10.51 -8.62
C ASN A 33 -5.92 -9.33 -8.74
N ILE A 34 -5.75 -8.58 -7.67
CA ILE A 34 -4.62 -7.66 -7.53
C ILE A 34 -3.45 -8.47 -6.95
N VAL A 35 -2.34 -8.50 -7.67
CA VAL A 35 -1.07 -9.08 -7.21
C VAL A 35 -0.20 -7.93 -6.72
N ILE A 36 0.04 -7.88 -5.42
CA ILE A 36 0.79 -6.80 -4.78
C ILE A 36 2.27 -7.14 -4.81
N GLN A 37 3.08 -6.27 -5.40
CA GLN A 37 4.53 -6.43 -5.51
C GLN A 37 5.29 -5.52 -4.55
N ARG A 38 4.74 -4.33 -4.27
CA ARG A 38 5.35 -3.34 -3.39
C ARG A 38 4.31 -2.74 -2.46
N VAL A 39 4.73 -2.47 -1.23
CA VAL A 39 3.92 -1.80 -0.21
C VAL A 39 4.76 -0.75 0.49
N GLU A 40 4.16 0.39 0.77
CA GLU A 40 4.79 1.49 1.51
C GLU A 40 3.84 2.00 2.58
N ALA A 41 4.39 2.38 3.74
CA ALA A 41 3.62 3.06 4.76
C ALA A 41 3.35 4.49 4.30
N LEU A 42 2.08 4.90 4.32
CA LEU A 42 1.73 6.29 4.09
C LEU A 42 1.96 7.07 5.39
N SER A 43 3.06 7.81 5.47
CA SER A 43 3.22 8.81 6.53
C SER A 43 2.42 10.06 6.18
N LEU A 44 1.38 10.34 6.98
CA LEU A 44 0.53 11.51 6.81
C LEU A 44 1.28 12.82 7.10
N GLU A 45 2.41 12.77 7.83
CA GLU A 45 3.24 13.94 8.14
C GLU A 45 3.85 14.56 6.87
N ALA A 46 4.22 13.74 5.88
CA ALA A 46 4.80 14.21 4.62
C ALA A 46 3.78 14.86 3.67
N LYS A 47 2.48 14.74 3.98
CA LYS A 47 1.35 15.24 3.17
C LYS A 47 0.38 16.10 3.97
N VAL A 48 0.76 16.59 5.15
CA VAL A 48 0.01 17.69 5.76
C VAL A 48 0.25 18.91 4.86
N PRO A 49 -0.75 19.39 4.09
CA PRO A 49 -0.58 20.69 3.45
C PRO A 49 -0.27 21.67 4.56
N ALA A 50 0.79 22.47 4.43
CA ALA A 50 1.05 23.54 5.37
C ALA A 50 -0.26 24.35 5.47
N SER A 51 -0.94 24.24 6.62
CA SER A 51 -2.17 24.98 6.85
C SER A 51 -1.84 26.43 6.56
N ARG A 52 -2.58 27.11 5.69
CA ARG A 52 -2.29 28.52 5.40
C ARG A 52 -2.61 29.42 6.61
N ASP A 53 -3.20 28.86 7.66
CA ASP A 53 -3.80 29.55 8.81
C ASP A 53 -3.24 29.11 10.17
N TRP A 54 -2.04 28.53 10.25
CA TRP A 54 -1.35 28.42 11.55
C TRP A 54 -0.63 29.75 11.84
N ARG A 55 -1.26 30.55 12.69
CA ARG A 55 -0.71 31.81 13.23
C ARG A 55 0.33 31.54 14.31
#